data_AF-A0AAW0K7N3-F1
#
_entry.id   AF-A0AAW0K7N3-F1
#
_cell.length_a   1.000
_cell.length_b   1.000
_cell.length_c   1.000
_cell.angle_alpha   90.00
_cell.angle_beta   90.00
_cell.angle_gamma   90.00
#
_symmetry.space_group_name_H-M   'P 1'
#
loop_
_entity.id
_entity.type
_entity.pdbx_description
1 polymer ?
#
loop_
_entity_poly.entity_id
_entity_poly.type
_entity_poly.pdbx_seq_one_letter_code
_entity_poly.pdbx_strand_id
1 'polypeptide(L)'
;MGASSFFLQSNYIFFAFLAPILLFLLLLIKQRNKLVQSKKLPPGPSKLPLIGNLHQLRDLPHRSIQRLSDEHGPLMFLQLGLTPTLVISSADMAREIYKTHGLVFSGRPALYAAKKLSYNLSALTFAPYGEYWREVRKIVILELLSAKRVQSFRAVRGEEVALMLDSIARSSGPPVNLSELILLLTSNIVCRVTFGKKQDGGEDKSRSRFHEILHETQDLLGGFCVADFFPWMGWWLSKFNGLETMLEKNFGELDEFIDKVIEEHLDPRRPEPEHEDLVDVLLGVQKDSNQSIVLSNDQIKGVLTV
;
A
#
# COMPACT_ATOMS: atom_id res chain seq x y z
N MET A 1 45.72 -33.05 -15.75
CA MET A 1 46.20 -31.70 -15.35
C MET A 1 45.73 -30.59 -16.33
N GLY A 2 44.52 -30.66 -16.90
CA GLY A 2 44.04 -29.68 -17.90
C GLY A 2 42.79 -28.90 -17.51
N ALA A 3 42.00 -29.36 -16.54
CA ALA A 3 40.77 -28.67 -16.14
C ALA A 3 41.05 -27.46 -15.24
N SER A 4 42.02 -27.55 -14.32
CA SER A 4 42.31 -26.49 -13.34
C SER A 4 42.87 -25.20 -13.96
N SER A 5 43.66 -25.28 -15.04
CA SER A 5 44.19 -24.10 -15.72
C SER A 5 43.12 -23.34 -16.49
N PHE A 6 42.15 -24.04 -17.07
CA PHE A 6 41.06 -23.44 -17.85
C PHE A 6 40.07 -22.67 -16.94
N PHE A 7 39.73 -23.23 -15.77
CA PHE A 7 38.91 -22.55 -14.77
C PHE A 7 39.61 -21.29 -14.21
N LEU A 8 40.93 -21.34 -13.99
CA LEU A 8 41.69 -20.16 -13.56
C LEU A 8 41.69 -19.06 -14.64
N GLN A 9 41.97 -19.40 -15.91
CA GLN A 9 41.97 -18.44 -17.02
C GLN A 9 40.59 -17.80 -17.27
N SER A 10 39.52 -18.59 -17.17
CA SER A 10 38.14 -18.11 -17.30
C SER A 10 37.79 -17.10 -16.20
N ASN A 11 38.21 -17.34 -14.95
CA ASN A 11 38.03 -16.40 -13.84
C ASN A 11 38.81 -15.09 -14.04
N TYR A 12 40.05 -15.13 -14.54
CA TYR A 12 40.83 -13.92 -14.80
C TYR A 12 40.20 -13.03 -15.87
N ILE A 13 39.67 -13.62 -16.94
CA ILE A 13 38.96 -12.88 -17.98
C ILE A 13 37.70 -12.25 -17.39
N PHE A 14 36.93 -13.00 -16.59
CA PHE A 14 35.73 -12.48 -15.92
C PHE A 14 36.04 -11.28 -15.00
N PHE A 15 37.06 -11.38 -14.14
CA PHE A 15 37.46 -10.26 -13.27
C PHE A 15 38.04 -9.07 -14.04
N ALA A 16 38.75 -9.30 -15.15
CA ALA A 16 39.30 -8.25 -16.00
C ALA A 16 38.19 -7.40 -16.68
N PHE A 17 37.03 -7.99 -16.99
CA PHE A 17 35.87 -7.25 -17.49
C PHE A 17 35.02 -6.62 -16.38
N LEU A 18 34.96 -7.23 -15.19
CA LEU A 18 34.16 -6.72 -14.07
C LEU A 18 34.76 -5.44 -13.44
N ALA A 19 36.09 -5.39 -13.32
CA ALA A 19 36.81 -4.28 -12.70
C ALA A 19 36.58 -2.90 -13.37
N PRO A 20 36.68 -2.74 -14.71
CA PRO A 20 36.43 -1.45 -15.37
C PRO A 20 34.95 -1.04 -15.30
N ILE A 21 34.02 -2.00 -15.32
CA ILE A 21 32.58 -1.74 -15.15
C ILE A 21 32.32 -1.21 -13.73
N LEU A 22 32.88 -1.86 -12.71
CA LEU A 22 32.76 -1.42 -11.32
C LEU A 22 33.39 -0.03 -11.13
N LEU A 23 34.57 0.22 -11.71
CA LEU A 23 35.23 1.52 -11.66
C LEU A 23 34.40 2.61 -12.34
N PHE A 24 33.83 2.32 -13.52
CA PHE A 24 32.95 3.23 -14.24
C PHE A 24 31.69 3.56 -13.43
N LEU A 25 31.05 2.56 -12.83
CA LEU A 25 29.91 2.75 -11.92
C LEU A 25 30.30 3.61 -10.71
N LEU A 26 31.46 3.37 -10.10
CA LEU A 26 31.97 4.19 -8.98
C LEU A 26 32.22 5.65 -9.40
N LEU A 27 32.72 5.88 -10.62
CA LEU A 27 32.93 7.22 -11.17
C LEU A 27 31.61 7.95 -11.43
N LEU A 28 30.60 7.26 -11.99
CA LEU A 28 29.25 7.80 -12.16
C LEU A 28 28.60 8.17 -10.82
N ILE A 29 28.75 7.31 -9.81
CA ILE A 29 28.28 7.56 -8.44
C ILE A 29 29.00 8.79 -7.85
N LYS A 30 30.31 8.93 -8.07
CA LYS A 30 31.09 10.08 -7.61
C LYS A 30 30.65 11.39 -8.26
N GLN A 31 30.37 11.39 -9.57
CA GLN A 31 29.84 12.56 -10.27
C GLN A 31 28.43 12.94 -9.79
N ARG A 32 27.55 11.95 -9.61
CA ARG A 32 26.21 12.16 -9.06
C ARG A 32 26.27 12.72 -7.63
N ASN A 33 27.17 12.20 -6.79
CA ASN A 33 27.36 12.70 -5.43
C ASN A 33 27.86 14.16 -5.39
N LYS A 34 28.72 14.59 -6.32
CA LYS A 34 29.12 16.00 -6.46
C LYS A 34 27.94 16.92 -6.81
N LEU A 35 27.07 16.50 -7.73
CA LEU A 35 25.86 17.25 -8.09
C LEU A 35 24.88 17.40 -6.91
N VAL A 36 24.78 16.36 -6.07
CA VAL A 36 23.95 16.36 -4.87
C VAL A 36 24.54 17.26 -3.77
N GLN A 37 25.87 17.30 -3.62
CA GLN A 37 26.56 18.18 -2.67
C GLN A 37 26.42 19.68 -3.00
N SER A 38 26.12 20.06 -4.25
CA SER A 38 25.93 21.49 -4.59
C SER A 38 24.60 22.06 -4.07
N LYS A 39 23.67 21.19 -3.64
CA LYS A 39 22.44 21.59 -2.95
C LYS A 39 22.65 21.46 -1.44
N LYS A 40 22.28 22.49 -0.68
CA LYS A 40 22.26 22.45 0.79
C LYS A 40 21.17 21.47 1.24
N LEU A 41 21.52 20.19 1.36
CA LEU A 41 20.63 19.18 1.88
C LEU A 41 20.64 19.18 3.42
N PRO A 42 19.54 18.73 4.05
CA PRO A 42 19.54 18.42 5.48
C PRO A 42 20.64 17.41 5.84
N PRO A 43 21.08 17.37 7.11
CA PRO A 43 22.05 16.39 7.58
C PRO A 43 21.54 14.95 7.38
N GLY A 44 22.44 13.97 7.45
CA GLY A 44 22.05 12.57 7.38
C GLY A 44 23.24 11.61 7.52
N PRO A 45 22.97 10.32 7.74
CA PRO A 45 24.00 9.31 7.85
C PRO A 45 24.78 9.12 6.55
N SER A 46 26.03 8.67 6.69
CA SER A 46 26.86 8.24 5.58
C SER A 46 26.17 7.15 4.76
N LYS A 47 26.13 7.33 3.44
CA LYS A 47 25.48 6.42 2.49
C LYS A 47 26.49 5.55 1.76
N LEU A 48 26.12 4.31 1.46
CA LEU A 48 26.92 3.42 0.62
C LEU A 48 26.65 3.70 -0.88
N PRO A 49 27.61 3.39 -1.78
CA PRO A 49 27.38 3.41 -3.21
C PRO A 49 26.19 2.51 -3.60
N LEU A 50 25.41 2.93 -4.61
CA LEU A 50 24.23 2.23 -5.16
C LEU A 50 23.03 2.09 -4.22
N ILE A 51 23.19 1.44 -3.06
CA ILE A 51 22.08 1.12 -2.14
C ILE A 51 21.73 2.27 -1.19
N GLY A 52 22.64 3.24 -1.04
CA GLY A 52 22.45 4.38 -0.16
C GLY A 52 22.37 3.95 1.31
N ASN A 53 21.30 4.34 2.00
CA ASN A 53 21.03 4.10 3.42
C ASN A 53 20.11 2.88 3.67
N LEU A 54 19.75 2.11 2.64
CA LEU A 54 18.90 0.91 2.80
C LEU A 54 19.47 -0.09 3.81
N HIS A 55 20.80 -0.27 3.83
CA HIS A 55 21.51 -1.16 4.76
C HIS A 55 21.35 -0.77 6.25
N GLN A 56 20.88 0.45 6.53
CA GLN A 56 20.65 0.93 7.89
C GLN A 56 19.21 0.68 8.36
N LEU A 57 18.31 0.29 7.44
CA LEU A 57 16.93 -0.06 7.75
C LEU A 57 16.86 -1.56 8.05
N ARG A 58 16.52 -1.90 9.30
CA ARG A 58 16.28 -3.29 9.73
C ARG A 58 14.79 -3.65 9.59
N ASP A 59 14.39 -4.81 10.11
CA ASP A 59 13.04 -5.38 10.08
C ASP A 59 11.93 -4.39 10.49
N LEU A 60 12.25 -3.44 11.37
CA LEU A 60 11.35 -2.34 11.74
C LEU A 60 11.95 -1.00 11.24
N PRO A 61 11.64 -0.58 9.99
CA PRO A 61 12.22 0.62 9.39
C PRO A 61 11.96 1.87 10.21
N HIS A 62 10.75 2.04 10.75
CA HIS A 62 10.37 3.20 11.57
C HIS A 62 11.24 3.34 12.83
N ARG A 63 11.62 2.24 13.51
CA ARG A 63 12.53 2.29 14.66
C ARG A 63 13.98 2.60 14.26
N SER A 64 14.40 2.08 13.11
CA SER A 64 15.74 2.37 12.57
C SER A 64 15.84 3.85 12.20
N ILE A 65 14.80 4.40 11.57
CA ILE A 65 14.68 5.82 11.22
C ILE A 65 14.66 6.70 12.47
N GLN A 66 13.95 6.31 13.53
CA GLN A 66 13.95 7.04 14.80
C GLN A 66 15.37 7.18 15.37
N ARG A 67 16.11 6.07 15.49
CA ARG A 67 17.50 6.09 16.00
C ARG A 67 18.40 6.99 15.17
N LEU A 68 18.28 6.92 13.84
CA LEU A 68 19.03 7.79 12.94
C LEU A 68 18.65 9.27 13.14
N SER A 69 17.38 9.56 13.42
CA SER A 69 16.93 10.92 13.71
C SER A 69 17.47 11.44 15.05
N ASP A 70 17.57 10.58 16.07
CA ASP A 70 18.18 10.94 17.36
C ASP A 70 19.66 11.36 17.20
N GLU A 71 20.37 10.76 16.24
CA GLU A 71 21.79 11.06 15.96
C GLU A 71 21.99 12.23 14.98
N HIS A 72 21.14 12.34 13.94
CA HIS A 72 21.34 13.28 12.83
C HIS A 72 20.39 14.49 12.86
N GLY A 73 19.42 14.49 13.77
CA GLY A 73 18.44 15.55 13.96
C GLY A 73 17.04 15.22 13.39
N PRO A 74 16.04 16.07 13.72
CA PRO A 74 14.63 15.84 13.40
C PRO A 74 14.26 16.07 11.92
N LEU A 75 15.17 16.61 11.13
CA LEU A 75 15.02 16.78 9.68
C LEU A 75 16.29 16.23 9.04
N MET A 76 16.18 15.03 8.45
CA MET A 76 17.34 14.36 7.87
C MET A 76 17.08 13.85 6.47
N PHE A 77 18.14 13.78 5.68
CA PHE A 77 18.12 13.28 4.31
C PHE A 77 18.67 11.85 4.26
N LEU A 78 17.87 10.94 3.68
CA LEU A 78 18.25 9.57 3.38
C LEU A 78 18.21 9.34 1.86
N GLN A 79 19.10 8.49 1.38
CA GLN A 79 19.10 7.99 0.02
C GLN A 79 18.70 6.51 0.06
N LEU A 80 17.46 6.16 -0.30
CA LEU A 80 17.00 4.76 -0.27
C LEU A 80 17.14 4.17 -1.68
N GLY A 81 18.22 3.42 -1.93
CA GLY A 81 18.62 3.04 -3.28
C GLY A 81 18.83 4.29 -4.15
N LEU A 82 18.03 4.45 -5.20
CA LEU A 82 18.04 5.62 -6.07
C LEU A 82 16.99 6.68 -5.71
N THR A 83 16.17 6.41 -4.69
CA THR A 83 15.07 7.27 -4.26
C THR A 83 15.51 8.22 -3.14
N PRO A 84 15.60 9.55 -3.40
CA PRO A 84 15.90 10.53 -2.37
C PRO A 84 14.72 10.66 -1.40
N THR A 85 15.00 10.64 -0.09
CA THR A 85 13.97 10.60 0.96
C THR A 85 14.28 11.64 2.02
N LEU A 86 13.31 12.51 2.31
CA LEU A 86 13.36 13.44 3.43
C LEU A 86 12.60 12.83 4.60
N VAL A 87 13.27 12.67 5.75
CA VAL A 87 12.64 12.21 6.99
C VAL A 87 12.36 13.39 7.89
N ILE A 88 11.14 13.43 8.42
CA ILE A 88 10.65 14.44 9.35
C ILE A 88 10.25 13.75 10.64
N SER A 89 10.88 14.16 11.74
CA SER A 89 10.71 13.58 13.08
C SER A 89 10.48 14.66 14.15
N SER A 90 9.99 15.84 13.74
CA SER A 90 9.55 16.91 14.64
C SER A 90 8.13 17.35 14.31
N ALA A 91 7.34 17.62 15.36
CA ALA A 91 5.98 18.11 15.24
C ALA A 91 5.91 19.50 14.58
N ASP A 92 6.87 20.39 14.87
CA ASP A 92 6.90 21.72 14.25
C ASP A 92 7.20 21.63 12.75
N MET A 93 8.08 20.70 12.36
CA MET A 93 8.38 20.51 10.94
C MET A 93 7.26 19.80 10.18
N ALA A 94 6.60 18.83 10.82
CA ALA A 94 5.39 18.24 10.27
C ALA A 94 4.30 19.33 10.07
N ARG A 95 4.11 20.22 11.06
CA ARG A 95 3.15 21.33 10.95
C ARG A 95 3.47 22.22 9.77
N GLU A 96 4.73 22.62 9.58
CA GLU A 96 5.16 23.47 8.47
C GLU A 96 4.88 22.80 7.11
N ILE A 97 5.19 21.50 7.00
CA ILE A 97 4.97 20.74 5.76
C ILE A 97 3.49 20.59 5.44
N TYR A 98 2.67 20.20 6.43
CA TYR A 98 1.25 19.95 6.18
C TYR A 98 0.40 21.22 6.08
N LYS A 99 0.76 22.30 6.81
CA LYS A 99 -0.03 23.55 6.82
C LYS A 99 0.48 24.59 5.82
N THR A 100 1.78 24.86 5.83
CA THR A 100 2.38 25.94 5.03
C THR A 100 2.69 25.45 3.60
N HIS A 101 3.20 24.22 3.48
CA HIS A 101 3.63 23.65 2.20
C HIS A 101 2.80 22.45 1.74
N GLY A 102 1.57 22.30 2.25
CA GLY A 102 0.77 21.08 2.09
C GLY A 102 0.54 20.67 0.64
N LEU A 103 0.35 21.64 -0.26
CA LEU A 103 0.18 21.38 -1.70
C LEU A 103 1.48 20.93 -2.39
N VAL A 104 2.64 21.43 -1.95
CA VAL A 104 3.95 21.04 -2.52
C VAL A 104 4.27 19.58 -2.12
N PHE A 105 3.89 19.19 -0.91
CA PHE A 105 4.10 17.85 -0.37
C PHE A 105 2.88 16.93 -0.52
N SER A 106 1.88 17.30 -1.32
CA SER A 106 0.70 16.45 -1.57
C SER A 106 0.96 15.31 -2.56
N GLY A 107 2.13 15.28 -3.19
CA GLY A 107 2.54 14.21 -4.09
C GLY A 107 2.46 12.83 -3.46
N ARG A 108 2.21 11.82 -4.29
CA ARG A 108 2.23 10.40 -3.91
C ARG A 108 3.23 9.66 -4.78
N PRO A 109 4.20 8.94 -4.21
CA PRO A 109 5.10 8.12 -5.00
C PRO A 109 4.29 6.99 -5.66
N ALA A 110 4.56 6.71 -6.93
CA ALA A 110 3.95 5.62 -7.67
C ALA A 110 4.61 4.29 -7.27
N LEU A 111 4.22 3.75 -6.12
CA LEU A 111 4.73 2.47 -5.61
C LEU A 111 4.30 1.32 -6.51
N TYR A 112 5.19 0.35 -6.72
CA TYR A 112 5.02 -0.74 -7.66
C TYR A 112 3.82 -1.63 -7.30
N ALA A 113 3.74 -2.08 -6.04
CA ALA A 113 2.62 -2.90 -5.56
C ALA A 113 1.30 -2.12 -5.61
N ALA A 114 1.30 -0.87 -5.14
CA ALA A 114 0.12 -0.02 -5.17
C ALA A 114 -0.39 0.18 -6.59
N LYS A 115 0.48 0.43 -7.57
CA LYS A 115 0.07 0.62 -8.97
C LYS A 115 -0.72 -0.58 -9.50
N LYS A 116 -0.35 -1.80 -9.11
CA LYS A 116 -1.09 -3.01 -9.49
C LYS A 116 -2.39 -3.17 -8.68
N LEU A 117 -2.30 -3.13 -7.36
CA LEU A 117 -3.40 -3.46 -6.44
C LEU A 117 -4.47 -2.37 -6.32
N SER A 118 -4.18 -1.13 -6.73
CA SER A 118 -5.09 0.01 -6.62
C SER A 118 -5.61 0.51 -7.97
N TYR A 119 -5.75 -0.38 -8.96
CA TYR A 119 -6.30 -0.05 -10.28
C TYR A 119 -5.55 1.11 -10.94
N ASN A 120 -4.23 0.96 -11.08
CA ASN A 120 -3.34 1.99 -11.63
C ASN A 120 -3.37 3.32 -10.84
N LEU A 121 -3.31 3.23 -9.50
CA LEU A 121 -3.32 4.38 -8.58
C LEU A 121 -4.63 5.17 -8.60
N SER A 122 -5.76 4.48 -8.74
CA SER A 122 -7.09 5.07 -8.64
C SER A 122 -7.58 5.14 -7.18
N ALA A 123 -7.04 4.32 -6.28
CA ALA A 123 -7.36 4.42 -4.86
C ALA A 123 -6.96 5.78 -4.26
N LEU A 124 -7.83 6.36 -3.42
CA LEU A 124 -7.65 7.69 -2.82
C LEU A 124 -6.30 7.85 -2.06
N THR A 125 -5.80 6.78 -1.47
CA THR A 125 -4.55 6.74 -0.70
C THR A 125 -3.30 6.88 -1.58
N PHE A 126 -3.34 6.34 -2.79
CA PHE A 126 -2.20 6.26 -3.72
C PHE A 126 -2.31 7.18 -4.94
N ALA A 127 -3.51 7.69 -5.23
CA ALA A 127 -3.75 8.58 -6.36
C ALA A 127 -2.92 9.88 -6.25
N PRO A 128 -2.19 10.27 -7.31
CA PRO A 128 -1.50 11.55 -7.36
C PRO A 128 -2.48 12.71 -7.15
N TYR A 129 -2.03 13.73 -6.41
CA TYR A 129 -2.85 14.93 -6.21
C TYR A 129 -3.16 15.60 -7.55
N GLY A 130 -4.45 15.83 -7.80
CA GLY A 130 -4.96 16.39 -9.04
C GLY A 130 -6.48 16.54 -8.99
N GLU A 131 -7.09 16.84 -10.13
CA GLU A 131 -8.55 16.98 -10.25
C GLU A 131 -9.26 15.70 -9.81
N TYR A 132 -8.89 14.56 -10.38
CA TYR A 132 -9.44 13.24 -10.00
C TYR A 132 -9.39 13.01 -8.48
N TRP A 133 -8.23 13.17 -7.84
CA TRP A 133 -8.07 12.96 -6.40
C TRP A 133 -8.98 13.88 -5.58
N ARG A 134 -9.13 15.15 -5.98
CA ARG A 134 -9.99 16.11 -5.26
C ARG A 134 -11.46 15.71 -5.33
N GLU A 135 -11.92 15.30 -6.51
CA GLU A 135 -13.31 14.90 -6.71
C GLU A 135 -13.63 13.56 -6.04
N VAL A 136 -12.75 12.55 -6.16
CA VAL A 136 -12.90 11.29 -5.41
C VAL A 136 -12.86 11.53 -3.91
N ARG A 137 -11.95 12.38 -3.41
CA ARG A 137 -11.91 12.73 -1.99
C ARG A 137 -13.22 13.36 -1.53
N LYS A 138 -13.80 14.23 -2.34
CA LYS A 138 -15.09 14.88 -2.05
C LYS A 138 -16.20 13.82 -1.96
N ILE A 139 -16.28 12.90 -2.92
CA ILE A 139 -17.24 11.78 -2.92
C ILE A 139 -17.05 10.93 -1.65
N VAL A 140 -15.82 10.51 -1.34
CA VAL A 140 -15.53 9.69 -0.16
C VAL A 140 -15.94 10.39 1.13
N ILE A 141 -15.64 11.68 1.29
CA ILE A 141 -15.97 12.42 2.51
C ILE A 141 -17.47 12.69 2.64
N LEU A 142 -18.14 13.07 1.55
CA LEU A 142 -19.55 13.48 1.60
C LEU A 142 -20.51 12.28 1.59
N GLU A 143 -20.21 11.26 0.77
CA GLU A 143 -21.14 10.16 0.53
C GLU A 143 -20.83 8.93 1.40
N LEU A 144 -19.55 8.61 1.59
CA LEU A 144 -19.13 7.37 2.27
C LEU A 144 -18.79 7.58 3.76
N LEU A 145 -18.14 8.69 4.10
CA LEU A 145 -17.60 8.94 5.44
C LEU A 145 -18.27 10.10 6.17
N SER A 146 -19.43 10.57 5.70
CA SER A 146 -20.18 11.62 6.40
C SER A 146 -20.72 11.13 7.74
N ALA A 147 -20.93 12.05 8.68
CA ALA A 147 -21.46 11.70 10.00
C ALA A 147 -22.79 10.95 9.91
N LYS A 148 -23.66 11.32 8.94
CA LYS A 148 -24.92 10.64 8.67
C LYS A 148 -24.69 9.18 8.22
N ARG A 149 -23.77 8.95 7.29
CA ARG A 149 -23.43 7.59 6.79
C ARG A 149 -22.78 6.74 7.87
N VAL A 150 -21.86 7.30 8.66
CA VAL A 150 -21.26 6.58 9.79
C VAL A 150 -22.32 6.18 10.83
N GLN A 151 -23.32 7.04 11.06
CA GLN A 151 -24.42 6.76 11.98
C GLN A 151 -25.39 5.71 11.45
N SER A 152 -25.67 5.65 10.13
CA SER A 152 -26.57 4.62 9.57
C SER A 152 -26.04 3.20 9.81
N PHE A 153 -24.72 3.02 9.81
CA PHE A 153 -24.09 1.72 10.11
C PHE A 153 -23.96 1.40 11.62
N ARG A 154 -24.67 2.11 12.50
CA ARG A 154 -24.66 1.84 13.95
C ARG A 154 -25.14 0.43 14.27
N ALA A 155 -26.20 -0.04 13.61
CA ALA A 155 -26.76 -1.37 13.82
C ALA A 155 -25.74 -2.47 13.49
N VAL A 156 -25.07 -2.35 12.33
CA VAL A 156 -24.00 -3.27 11.91
C VAL A 156 -22.92 -3.40 12.99
N ARG A 157 -22.40 -2.28 13.50
CA ARG A 157 -21.39 -2.31 14.57
C ARG A 157 -21.91 -2.94 15.85
N GLY A 158 -23.15 -2.64 16.24
CA GLY A 158 -23.77 -3.21 17.43
C GLY A 158 -23.93 -4.74 17.33
N GLU A 159 -24.38 -5.23 16.18
CA GLU A 159 -24.54 -6.66 15.92
C GLU A 159 -23.19 -7.41 15.93
N GLU A 160 -22.18 -6.91 15.21
CA GLU A 160 -20.88 -7.59 15.16
C GLU A 160 -20.18 -7.61 16.52
N VAL A 161 -20.32 -6.54 17.32
CA VAL A 161 -19.82 -6.53 18.70
C VAL A 161 -20.57 -7.55 19.57
N ALA A 162 -21.89 -7.66 19.43
CA ALA A 162 -22.67 -8.66 20.16
C ALA A 162 -22.23 -10.09 19.79
N LEU A 163 -22.01 -10.37 18.51
CA LEU A 163 -21.49 -11.68 18.05
C LEU A 163 -20.11 -11.99 18.63
N MET A 164 -19.21 -11.01 18.67
CA MET A 164 -17.89 -11.17 19.29
C MET A 164 -18.03 -11.48 20.80
N LEU A 165 -18.87 -10.74 21.52
CA LEU A 165 -19.10 -10.97 22.96
C LEU A 165 -19.71 -12.34 23.24
N ASP A 166 -20.67 -12.78 22.42
CA ASP A 166 -21.27 -14.10 22.53
C ASP A 166 -20.27 -15.23 22.25
N SER A 167 -19.33 -15.01 21.32
CA SER A 167 -18.23 -15.95 21.05
C SER A 167 -17.29 -16.06 22.25
N ILE A 168 -16.93 -14.93 22.86
CA ILE A 168 -16.12 -14.89 24.08
C ILE A 168 -16.85 -15.59 25.24
N ALA A 169 -18.14 -15.30 25.45
CA ALA A 169 -18.92 -15.91 26.52
C ALA A 169 -19.05 -17.44 26.39
N ARG A 170 -19.05 -17.95 25.15
CA ARG A 170 -19.08 -19.38 24.85
C ARG A 170 -17.70 -20.05 24.94
N SER A 171 -16.62 -19.29 24.80
CA SER A 171 -15.26 -19.84 24.95
C SER A 171 -15.03 -20.25 26.41
N SER A 172 -14.91 -21.55 26.66
CA SER A 172 -14.62 -22.11 27.98
C SER A 172 -13.31 -22.88 27.94
N GLY A 173 -12.35 -22.51 28.79
CA GLY A 173 -11.08 -23.22 28.95
C GLY A 173 -9.84 -22.40 28.55
N PRO A 174 -9.54 -22.24 27.24
CA PRO A 174 -8.30 -21.61 26.80
C PRO A 174 -8.37 -20.07 26.84
N PRO A 175 -7.20 -19.39 26.95
CA PRO A 175 -7.11 -17.95 26.75
C PRO A 175 -7.61 -17.54 25.37
N VAL A 176 -8.35 -16.44 25.32
CA VAL A 176 -8.90 -15.88 24.08
C VAL A 176 -7.86 -15.01 23.38
N ASN A 177 -7.64 -15.24 22.09
CA ASN A 177 -6.78 -14.40 21.26
C ASN A 177 -7.54 -13.13 20.82
N LEU A 178 -7.36 -12.04 21.57
CA LEU A 178 -8.03 -10.77 21.26
C LEU A 178 -7.57 -10.15 19.93
N SER A 179 -6.34 -10.38 19.49
CA SER A 179 -5.84 -9.82 18.22
C SER A 179 -6.62 -10.40 17.03
N GLU A 180 -6.82 -11.71 17.03
CA GLU A 180 -7.59 -12.40 16.00
C GLU A 180 -9.07 -12.02 16.06
N LEU A 181 -9.67 -11.98 17.25
CA LEU A 181 -11.07 -11.56 17.40
C LEU A 181 -11.32 -10.11 16.97
N ILE A 182 -10.42 -9.18 17.31
CA ILE A 182 -10.56 -7.78 16.90
C ILE A 182 -10.36 -7.65 15.40
N LEU A 183 -9.40 -8.37 14.82
CA LEU A 183 -9.20 -8.38 13.37
C LEU A 183 -10.47 -8.87 12.67
N LEU A 184 -11.03 -10.01 13.09
CA LEU A 184 -12.29 -10.55 12.57
C LEU A 184 -13.45 -9.55 12.74
N LEU A 185 -13.63 -8.97 13.93
CA LEU A 185 -14.66 -7.95 14.19
C LEU A 185 -14.54 -6.77 13.21
N THR A 186 -13.33 -6.22 13.05
CA THR A 186 -13.10 -5.08 12.16
C THR A 186 -13.35 -5.42 10.70
N SER A 187 -12.86 -6.58 10.25
CA SER A 187 -13.06 -7.04 8.88
C SER A 187 -14.55 -7.32 8.60
N ASN A 188 -15.29 -7.91 9.53
CA ASN A 188 -16.72 -8.14 9.40
C ASN A 188 -17.50 -6.83 9.26
N ILE A 189 -17.20 -5.84 10.13
CA ILE A 189 -17.82 -4.52 10.06
C ILE A 189 -17.52 -3.88 8.71
N VAL A 190 -16.26 -3.86 8.28
CA VAL A 190 -15.86 -3.26 6.99
C VAL A 190 -16.54 -3.99 5.84
N CYS A 191 -16.55 -5.32 5.82
CA CYS A 191 -17.20 -6.09 4.75
C CYS A 191 -18.70 -5.81 4.67
N ARG A 192 -19.39 -5.74 5.81
CA ARG A 192 -20.84 -5.45 5.85
C ARG A 192 -21.15 -4.02 5.42
N VAL A 193 -20.34 -3.05 5.87
CA VAL A 193 -20.51 -1.64 5.52
C VAL A 193 -20.21 -1.41 4.04
N THR A 194 -19.14 -2.03 3.53
CA THR A 194 -18.65 -1.79 2.18
C THR A 194 -19.43 -2.58 1.14
N PHE A 195 -19.69 -3.87 1.37
CA PHE A 195 -20.22 -4.79 0.35
C PHE A 195 -21.62 -5.34 0.67
N GLY A 196 -22.26 -4.90 1.77
CA GLY A 196 -23.61 -5.35 2.15
C GLY A 196 -23.73 -6.82 2.57
N LYS A 197 -22.63 -7.59 2.58
CA LYS A 197 -22.63 -9.03 2.86
C LYS A 197 -22.55 -9.32 4.36
N LYS A 198 -23.65 -9.82 4.95
CA LYS A 198 -23.67 -10.35 6.33
C LYS A 198 -23.00 -11.72 6.39
N GLN A 199 -22.16 -11.93 7.40
CA GLN A 199 -21.62 -13.26 7.69
C GLN A 199 -22.67 -14.12 8.38
N ASP A 200 -23.43 -14.91 7.64
CA ASP A 200 -24.19 -16.02 8.24
C ASP A 200 -23.22 -17.12 8.70
N GLY A 201 -23.30 -17.57 9.94
CA GLY A 201 -22.33 -18.46 10.61
C GLY A 201 -22.18 -19.89 10.05
N GLY A 202 -22.43 -20.11 8.76
CA GLY A 202 -22.01 -21.31 8.03
C GLY A 202 -20.57 -21.16 7.50
N GLU A 203 -19.83 -22.27 7.50
CA GLU A 203 -18.48 -22.44 6.97
C GLU A 203 -18.39 -22.16 5.46
N ASP A 204 -18.65 -20.93 5.05
CA ASP A 204 -18.53 -20.53 3.66
C ASP A 204 -17.06 -20.26 3.36
N LYS A 205 -16.39 -21.26 2.75
CA LYS A 205 -14.99 -21.21 2.32
C LYS A 205 -14.64 -19.95 1.53
N SER A 206 -15.61 -19.36 0.82
CA SER A 206 -15.44 -18.12 0.08
C SER A 206 -15.06 -16.92 0.97
N ARG A 207 -15.49 -16.92 2.24
CA ARG A 207 -15.31 -15.79 3.17
C ARG A 207 -13.96 -15.82 3.88
N SER A 208 -13.51 -17.01 4.30
CA SER A 208 -12.11 -17.23 4.71
C SER A 208 -11.18 -16.73 3.63
N ARG A 209 -11.48 -17.10 2.37
CA ARG A 209 -10.68 -16.72 1.23
C ARG A 209 -10.63 -15.21 1.01
N PHE A 210 -11.74 -14.49 1.16
CA PHE A 210 -11.71 -13.03 1.02
C PHE A 210 -10.87 -12.33 2.10
N HIS A 211 -10.94 -12.78 3.36
CA HIS A 211 -10.09 -12.25 4.43
C HIS A 211 -8.62 -12.52 4.16
N GLU A 212 -8.29 -13.73 3.68
CA GLU A 212 -6.94 -14.07 3.24
C GLU A 212 -6.47 -13.15 2.11
N ILE A 213 -7.32 -12.91 1.09
CA ILE A 213 -7.00 -12.00 -0.03
C ILE A 213 -6.68 -10.59 0.50
N LEU A 214 -7.52 -10.03 1.38
CA LEU A 214 -7.30 -8.70 1.96
C LEU A 214 -6.03 -8.64 2.81
N HIS A 215 -5.75 -9.67 3.61
CA HIS A 215 -4.53 -9.75 4.41
C HIS A 215 -3.29 -9.83 3.50
N GLU A 216 -3.32 -10.68 2.48
CA GLU A 216 -2.26 -10.77 1.47
C GLU A 216 -2.07 -9.42 0.74
N THR A 217 -3.16 -8.71 0.41
CA THR A 217 -3.10 -7.36 -0.18
C THR A 217 -2.38 -6.38 0.75
N GLN A 218 -2.70 -6.38 2.04
CA GLN A 218 -2.05 -5.52 3.04
C GLN A 218 -0.55 -5.84 3.18
N ASP A 219 -0.19 -7.13 3.23
CA ASP A 219 1.20 -7.57 3.30
C ASP A 219 1.99 -7.14 2.05
N LEU A 220 1.39 -7.26 0.86
CA LEU A 220 2.01 -6.87 -0.41
C LEU A 220 2.19 -5.35 -0.52
N LEU A 221 1.24 -4.56 -0.02
CA LEU A 221 1.33 -3.09 0.01
C LEU A 221 2.34 -2.57 1.04
N GLY A 222 2.43 -3.22 2.21
CA GLY A 222 3.36 -2.87 3.27
C GLY A 222 4.77 -3.45 3.10
N GLY A 223 4.93 -4.41 2.19
CA GLY A 223 6.15 -5.15 1.96
C GLY A 223 7.26 -4.34 1.28
N PHE A 224 8.49 -4.85 1.40
CA PHE A 224 9.65 -4.27 0.71
C PHE A 224 9.64 -4.62 -0.78
N CYS A 225 9.55 -3.60 -1.64
CA CYS A 225 9.68 -3.76 -3.09
C CYS A 225 10.95 -3.10 -3.62
N VAL A 226 11.83 -3.91 -4.23
CA VAL A 226 13.09 -3.41 -4.83
C VAL A 226 12.84 -2.41 -5.95
N ALA A 227 11.73 -2.55 -6.68
CA ALA A 227 11.37 -1.67 -7.79
C ALA A 227 11.15 -0.21 -7.36
N ASP A 228 10.70 0.02 -6.12
CA ASP A 228 10.46 1.36 -5.57
C ASP A 228 11.76 2.11 -5.27
N PHE A 229 12.86 1.39 -5.08
CA PHE A 229 14.18 1.95 -4.80
C PHE A 229 15.10 1.94 -6.03
N PHE A 230 14.84 1.07 -7.00
CA PHE A 230 15.64 0.94 -8.23
C PHE A 230 14.76 0.88 -9.49
N PRO A 231 14.14 2.00 -9.92
CA PRO A 231 13.12 1.98 -10.97
C PRO A 231 13.57 1.40 -12.31
N TRP A 232 14.83 1.63 -12.72
CA TRP A 232 15.40 1.10 -13.96
C TRP A 232 15.65 -0.42 -13.92
N MET A 233 15.71 -1.00 -12.71
CA MET A 233 15.87 -2.45 -12.50
C MET A 233 14.60 -3.12 -11.98
N GLY A 234 13.58 -2.34 -11.63
CA GLY A 234 12.47 -2.80 -10.82
C GLY A 234 11.70 -3.95 -11.46
N TRP A 235 11.37 -3.81 -12.74
CA TRP A 235 10.59 -4.80 -13.47
C TRP A 235 11.28 -6.16 -13.64
N TRP A 236 12.62 -6.20 -13.78
CA TRP A 236 13.30 -7.49 -13.87
C TRP A 236 13.48 -8.11 -12.48
N LEU A 237 13.85 -7.32 -11.47
CA LEU A 237 14.07 -7.81 -10.11
C LEU A 237 12.77 -8.32 -9.44
N SER A 238 11.62 -7.71 -9.72
CA SER A 238 10.31 -8.16 -9.23
C SER A 238 9.86 -9.51 -9.79
N LYS A 239 10.40 -9.92 -10.94
CA LYS A 239 10.14 -11.25 -11.51
C LYS A 239 10.96 -12.33 -10.84
N PHE A 240 12.23 -12.04 -10.51
CA PHE A 240 13.13 -13.03 -9.93
C PHE A 240 12.77 -13.42 -8.50
N ASN A 241 12.16 -12.52 -7.72
CA ASN A 241 11.74 -12.81 -6.35
C ASN A 241 10.28 -13.31 -6.23
N GLY A 242 9.58 -13.50 -7.35
CA GLY A 242 8.19 -13.97 -7.37
C GLY A 242 7.12 -12.94 -6.96
N LEU A 243 7.53 -11.69 -6.65
CA LEU A 243 6.60 -10.64 -6.20
C LEU A 243 5.57 -10.30 -7.29
N GLU A 244 5.97 -10.25 -8.55
CA GLU A 244 5.05 -9.97 -9.66
C GLU A 244 3.94 -11.02 -9.76
N THR A 245 4.29 -12.31 -9.64
CA THR A 245 3.30 -13.40 -9.62
C THR A 245 2.38 -13.34 -8.41
N MET A 246 2.90 -12.99 -7.23
CA MET A 246 2.08 -12.82 -6.02
C MET A 246 1.09 -11.66 -6.19
N LEU A 247 1.55 -10.52 -6.73
CA LEU A 247 0.71 -9.36 -7.01
C LEU A 247 -0.36 -9.66 -8.07
N GLU A 248 -0.02 -10.39 -9.13
CA GLU A 248 -0.96 -10.76 -10.18
C GLU A 248 -2.05 -11.71 -9.67
N LYS A 249 -1.66 -12.73 -8.89
CA LYS A 249 -2.60 -13.65 -8.27
C LYS A 249 -3.55 -12.90 -7.33
N ASN A 250 -3.00 -12.12 -6.39
CA ASN A 250 -3.79 -11.41 -5.39
C ASN A 250 -4.71 -10.36 -6.04
N PHE A 251 -4.22 -9.61 -7.03
CA PHE A 251 -5.04 -8.68 -7.81
C PHE A 251 -6.18 -9.40 -8.52
N GLY A 252 -5.91 -10.52 -9.19
CA GLY A 252 -6.95 -11.28 -9.91
C GLY A 252 -8.05 -11.79 -8.98
N GLU A 253 -7.69 -12.34 -7.83
CA GLU A 253 -8.66 -12.82 -6.83
C GLU A 253 -9.47 -11.69 -6.19
N LEU A 254 -8.82 -10.56 -5.90
CA LEU A 254 -9.49 -9.36 -5.38
C LEU A 254 -10.46 -8.78 -6.42
N ASP A 255 -10.01 -8.66 -7.67
CA ASP A 255 -10.80 -8.10 -8.76
C ASP A 255 -12.03 -8.95 -9.05
N GLU A 256 -11.86 -10.28 -9.14
CA GLU A 256 -12.97 -11.21 -9.34
C GLU A 256 -13.99 -11.14 -8.19
N PHE A 257 -13.53 -10.97 -6.94
CA PHE A 257 -14.43 -10.80 -5.81
C PHE A 257 -15.26 -9.53 -5.93
N ILE A 258 -14.60 -8.39 -6.18
CA ILE A 258 -15.30 -7.09 -6.25
C ILE A 258 -16.22 -7.05 -7.47
N ASP A 259 -15.85 -7.66 -8.60
CA ASP A 259 -16.73 -7.79 -9.77
C ASP A 259 -18.00 -8.55 -9.44
N LYS A 260 -17.89 -9.71 -8.78
CA LYS A 260 -19.07 -10.47 -8.34
C LYS A 260 -19.96 -9.64 -7.42
N VAL A 261 -19.37 -8.88 -6.51
CA VAL A 261 -20.15 -7.98 -5.64
C VAL A 261 -20.85 -6.92 -6.48
N ILE A 262 -20.18 -6.24 -7.39
CA ILE A 262 -20.79 -5.23 -8.26
C ILE A 262 -21.92 -5.84 -9.12
N GLU A 263 -21.70 -7.03 -9.70
CA GLU A 263 -22.70 -7.75 -10.48
C GLU A 263 -23.95 -8.08 -9.65
N GLU A 264 -23.78 -8.56 -8.42
CA GLU A 264 -24.89 -8.81 -7.49
C GLU A 264 -25.66 -7.52 -7.16
N HIS A 265 -24.97 -6.38 -7.01
CA HIS A 265 -25.61 -5.09 -6.71
C HIS A 265 -26.35 -4.49 -7.92
N LEU A 266 -25.93 -4.86 -9.14
CA LEU A 266 -26.58 -4.47 -10.38
C LEU A 266 -27.76 -5.38 -10.77
N ASP A 267 -27.91 -6.57 -10.16
CA ASP A 267 -29.02 -7.49 -10.46
C ASP A 267 -30.37 -6.86 -10.03
N PRO A 268 -31.31 -6.63 -10.97
CA PRO A 268 -32.64 -6.10 -10.65
C PRO A 268 -33.48 -6.98 -9.71
N ARG A 269 -33.07 -8.24 -9.52
CA ARG A 269 -33.72 -9.20 -8.62
C ARG A 269 -33.16 -9.15 -7.20
N ARG A 270 -32.11 -8.37 -6.94
CA ARG A 270 -31.56 -8.20 -5.59
C ARG A 270 -32.64 -7.61 -4.67
N PRO A 271 -32.92 -8.22 -3.51
CA PRO A 271 -33.84 -7.64 -2.54
C PRO A 271 -33.36 -6.25 -2.13
N GLU A 272 -34.29 -5.30 -1.99
CA GLU A 272 -33.94 -3.96 -1.51
C GLU A 272 -33.33 -4.08 -0.11
N PRO A 273 -32.09 -3.60 0.09
CA PRO A 273 -31.47 -3.65 1.40
C PRO A 273 -32.15 -2.65 2.33
N GLU A 274 -32.20 -2.96 3.62
CA GLU A 274 -32.73 -2.04 4.63
C GLU A 274 -31.93 -0.72 4.68
N HIS A 275 -30.64 -0.79 4.33
CA HIS A 275 -29.73 0.35 4.24
C HIS A 275 -28.76 0.14 3.08
N GLU A 276 -28.52 1.17 2.27
CA GLU A 276 -27.49 1.18 1.23
C GLU A 276 -26.07 1.00 1.82
N ASP A 277 -25.34 0.03 1.29
CA ASP A 277 -23.90 -0.13 1.53
C ASP A 277 -23.08 0.81 0.63
N LEU A 278 -21.74 0.79 0.77
CA LEU A 278 -20.89 1.71 0.02
C LEU A 278 -20.83 1.40 -1.48
N VAL A 279 -21.09 0.15 -1.91
CA VAL A 279 -21.18 -0.20 -3.33
C VAL A 279 -22.41 0.45 -3.94
N ASP A 280 -23.57 0.34 -3.28
CA ASP A 280 -24.81 1.00 -3.72
C ASP A 280 -24.61 2.50 -3.94
N VAL A 281 -23.95 3.15 -2.98
CA VAL A 281 -23.66 4.58 -3.03
C VAL A 281 -22.76 4.94 -4.21
N LEU A 282 -21.67 4.20 -4.41
CA LEU A 282 -20.74 4.48 -5.50
C LEU A 282 -21.36 4.22 -6.88
N LEU A 283 -22.21 3.20 -7.02
CA LEU A 283 -22.98 2.95 -8.23
C LEU A 283 -24.03 4.06 -8.47
N GLY A 284 -24.63 4.60 -7.40
CA GLY A 284 -25.50 5.77 -7.48
C GLY A 284 -24.75 7.01 -7.96
N VAL A 285 -23.59 7.30 -7.37
CA VAL A 285 -22.71 8.42 -7.76
C VAL A 285 -22.26 8.28 -9.22
N GLN A 286 -21.91 7.06 -9.67
CA GLN A 286 -21.54 6.81 -11.06
C GLN A 286 -22.65 7.15 -12.07
N LYS A 287 -23.92 6.97 -11.68
CA LYS A 287 -25.09 7.25 -12.54
C LYS A 287 -25.52 8.72 -12.49
N ASP A 288 -25.08 9.49 -11.50
CA ASP A 288 -25.46 10.90 -11.34
C ASP A 288 -24.76 11.80 -12.37
N SER A 289 -25.57 12.40 -13.24
CA SER A 289 -25.11 13.28 -14.33
C SER A 289 -24.51 14.60 -13.84
N ASN A 290 -24.71 14.95 -12.55
CA ASN A 290 -24.20 16.18 -11.95
C ASN A 290 -22.78 16.05 -11.39
N GLN A 291 -22.18 14.86 -11.44
CA GLN A 291 -20.81 14.66 -10.98
C GLN A 291 -19.81 15.30 -11.94
N SER A 292 -18.79 15.92 -11.36
CA SER A 292 -17.65 16.54 -12.06
C SER A 292 -16.80 15.52 -12.82
N ILE A 293 -16.75 14.28 -12.33
CA ILE A 293 -16.07 13.16 -12.96
C ILE A 293 -17.02 11.97 -13.08
N VAL A 294 -16.92 11.25 -14.20
CA VAL A 294 -17.61 9.96 -14.38
C VAL A 294 -16.68 8.87 -13.86
N LEU A 295 -17.08 8.20 -12.80
CA LEU A 295 -16.30 7.09 -12.23
C LEU A 295 -16.39 5.86 -13.14
N SER A 296 -15.26 5.31 -13.58
CA SER A 296 -15.24 3.98 -14.18
C SER A 296 -15.42 2.89 -13.12
N ASN A 297 -15.75 1.66 -13.53
CA ASN A 297 -15.81 0.53 -12.60
C ASN A 297 -14.47 0.33 -11.88
N ASP A 298 -13.34 0.41 -12.58
CA ASP A 298 -12.01 0.33 -11.97
C ASP A 298 -11.77 1.41 -10.92
N GLN A 299 -12.30 2.62 -11.13
CA GLN A 299 -12.20 3.70 -10.14
C GLN A 299 -13.10 3.46 -8.93
N ILE A 300 -14.30 2.90 -9.12
CA ILE A 300 -15.16 2.45 -8.02
C ILE A 300 -14.44 1.37 -7.21
N LYS A 301 -13.92 0.34 -7.87
CA LYS A 301 -13.15 -0.73 -7.24
C LYS A 301 -11.94 -0.18 -6.49
N GLY A 302 -11.21 0.77 -7.09
CA GLY A 302 -10.11 1.47 -6.45
C GLY A 302 -10.52 2.25 -5.21
N VAL A 303 -11.72 2.85 -5.17
CA VAL A 303 -12.25 3.55 -3.99
C VAL A 303 -12.68 2.55 -2.90
N LEU A 304 -13.19 1.38 -3.27
CA LEU A 304 -13.58 0.32 -2.34
C LEU A 304 -12.39 -0.37 -1.67
N THR A 305 -11.20 -0.30 -2.28
CA THR A 305 -9.95 -0.91 -1.77
C THR A 305 -9.04 0.08 -1.02
N VAL A 306 -9.55 1.27 -0.68
CA VAL A 306 -8.85 2.32 0.09
C VAL A 306 -8.65 1.96 1.55
#